data_AF-A0A4Q4X746-F1
#
_entry.id   AF-A0A4Q4X746-F1
#
_cell.length_a   1.000
_cell.length_b   1.000
_cell.length_c   1.000
_cell.angle_alpha   90.00
_cell.angle_beta   90.00
_cell.angle_gamma   90.00
#
_symmetry.space_group_name_H-M   'P 1'
#
loop_
_entity.id
_entity.type
_entity.pdbx_description
1 polymer ?
#
loop_
_entity_poly.entity_id
_entity_poly.type
_entity_poly.pdbx_seq_one_letter_code
_entity_poly.pdbx_strand_id
1 'polypeptide(L)'
;MEDLSPRMDYSEFVDTAVGVAPALQALGKAVDASGLEKPLTELIKLRASQINGCAFCVQFHLNLARKLRVAPAKLDLVAVWRDTPAVFTPRERAALGWTEALTTLARAAGHGVEDHEYDAVLEHFSRTEVTFLTAAVANIQAWNRIAVAMRFAPPVPAAAAAEDELAARWRRQVADGYRLIAVWREGAPVALAGYRLQENLVYGPFLYVDDLVTDANLRSSGLGNVLMSHLKAEAERLGCARLVLDTPLCLALWHEHANGGCAMTTLLHVAVSPRDDRSHSRRGAKWVIAQLAEAVGGLRVIERDLAATPLPHPSAGFVEASLTPDADRTAAHRAALALSETLIGELEAADAVLISTPVHNYTVPSALKAWIDLVVRPERTFRRTPKGKVGTLTDRSVLVVSASGGNFDGAHAQTDFLMPYLRYVFATVGIHQVEGIRLQNTARGADSSMQAFESFRQELAARMLLMPLVA
;
A
#
# COMPACT_ATOMS: atom_id res chain seq x y z
N MET A 1 -5.89 20.65 40.98
CA MET A 1 -5.96 19.52 40.04
C MET A 1 -4.70 19.59 39.21
N GLU A 2 -3.86 18.54 39.20
CA GLU A 2 -2.65 18.55 38.38
C GLU A 2 -3.02 18.70 36.91
N ASP A 3 -2.32 19.58 36.19
CA ASP A 3 -2.44 19.67 34.75
C ASP A 3 -1.83 18.42 34.12
N LEU A 4 -2.68 17.60 33.50
CA LEU A 4 -2.35 16.37 32.79
C LEU A 4 -2.45 16.54 31.27
N SER A 5 -2.42 17.78 30.77
CA SER A 5 -2.31 18.05 29.35
C SER A 5 -1.11 17.34 28.71
N PRO A 6 -1.22 16.97 27.42
CA PRO A 6 -0.09 16.44 26.66
C PRO A 6 1.10 17.41 26.73
N ARG A 7 2.29 16.89 27.00
CA ARG A 7 3.53 17.69 26.97
C ARG A 7 4.09 17.79 25.57
N MET A 8 3.80 16.80 24.75
CA MET A 8 4.22 16.65 23.36
C MET A 8 3.27 15.67 22.69
N ASP A 9 2.87 15.95 21.45
CA ASP A 9 2.04 15.01 20.69
C ASP A 9 2.89 13.89 20.07
N TYR A 10 2.25 12.76 19.75
CA TYR A 10 2.95 11.63 19.12
C TYR A 10 3.63 12.04 17.80
N SER A 11 2.95 12.83 16.97
CA SER A 11 3.52 13.35 15.71
C SER A 11 4.75 14.22 15.96
N GLU A 12 4.66 15.13 16.92
CA GLU A 12 5.78 16.00 17.30
C GLU A 12 6.97 15.19 17.84
N PHE A 13 6.72 14.13 18.62
CA PHE A 13 7.78 13.21 19.06
C PHE A 13 8.45 12.50 17.89
N VAL A 14 7.69 12.03 16.91
CA VAL A 14 8.22 11.36 15.72
C VAL A 14 9.10 12.31 14.90
N ASP A 15 8.66 13.56 14.75
CA ASP A 15 9.39 14.59 14.00
C ASP A 15 10.65 15.06 14.73
N THR A 16 10.61 15.12 16.06
CA THR A 16 11.74 15.58 16.89
C THR A 16 12.79 14.48 17.09
N ALA A 17 12.36 13.27 17.46
CA ALA A 17 13.23 12.14 17.74
C ALA A 17 13.35 11.22 16.51
N VAL A 18 13.82 11.80 15.40
CA VAL A 18 13.94 11.11 14.11
C VAL A 18 14.69 9.79 14.28
N GLY A 19 14.05 8.69 13.84
CA GLY A 19 14.61 7.34 13.90
C GLY A 19 14.28 6.55 15.17
N VAL A 20 13.88 7.17 16.28
CA VAL A 20 13.51 6.45 17.52
C VAL A 20 12.22 5.66 17.33
N ALA A 21 11.15 6.31 16.86
CA ALA A 21 9.89 5.63 16.57
C ALA A 21 10.05 4.52 15.51
N PRO A 22 10.76 4.75 14.37
CA PRO A 22 11.10 3.68 13.43
C PRO A 22 11.85 2.50 14.04
N ALA A 23 12.81 2.73 14.95
CA ALA A 23 13.57 1.65 15.59
C ALA A 23 12.67 0.77 16.50
N LEU A 24 11.81 1.40 17.30
CA LEU A 24 10.83 0.67 18.14
C LEU A 24 9.78 -0.05 17.28
N GLN A 25 9.38 0.55 16.16
CA GLN A 25 8.51 -0.11 15.17
C GLN A 25 9.19 -1.30 14.51
N ALA A 26 10.50 -1.22 14.21
CA ALA A 26 11.28 -2.32 13.65
C ALA A 26 11.34 -3.52 14.61
N LEU A 27 11.51 -3.27 15.92
CA LEU A 27 11.41 -4.32 16.94
C LEU A 27 10.00 -4.94 16.97
N GLY A 28 8.96 -4.13 16.82
CA GLY A 28 7.58 -4.61 16.68
C GLY A 28 7.38 -5.49 15.44
N LYS A 29 7.97 -5.13 14.30
CA LYS A 29 7.91 -5.93 13.06
C LYS A 29 8.66 -7.25 13.18
N ALA A 30 9.79 -7.28 13.89
CA ALA A 30 10.51 -8.52 14.16
C ALA A 30 9.65 -9.50 14.99
N VAL A 31 8.91 -8.99 15.97
CA VAL A 31 7.92 -9.78 16.72
C VAL A 31 6.77 -10.25 15.81
N ASP A 32 6.23 -9.37 14.96
CA ASP A 32 5.15 -9.76 14.04
C ASP A 32 5.58 -10.84 13.04
N ALA A 33 6.86 -10.85 12.65
CA ALA A 33 7.43 -11.86 11.77
C ALA A 33 7.79 -13.18 12.48
N SER A 34 7.68 -13.26 13.80
CA SER A 34 8.13 -14.44 14.57
C SER A 34 7.15 -15.61 14.54
N GLY A 35 5.94 -15.42 13.99
CA GLY A 35 4.85 -16.39 14.04
C GLY A 35 4.00 -16.32 15.31
N LEU A 36 4.27 -15.39 16.24
CA LEU A 36 3.38 -15.14 17.38
C LEU A 36 2.06 -14.54 16.90
N GLU A 37 0.96 -15.00 17.49
CA GLU A 37 -0.38 -14.61 17.09
C GLU A 37 -0.58 -13.12 17.39
N LYS A 38 -0.94 -12.32 16.37
CA LYS A 38 -1.14 -10.88 16.54
C LYS A 38 -2.13 -10.57 17.68
N PRO A 39 -3.30 -11.23 17.79
CA PRO A 39 -4.21 -11.08 18.95
C PRO A 39 -3.53 -11.25 20.31
N LEU A 40 -2.67 -12.26 20.46
CA LEU A 40 -1.92 -12.54 21.69
C LEU A 40 -0.94 -11.39 22.00
N THR A 41 -0.18 -10.95 20.99
CA THR A 41 0.78 -9.85 21.18
C THR A 41 0.09 -8.55 21.55
N GLU A 42 -1.12 -8.27 21.06
CA GLU A 42 -1.87 -7.07 21.46
C GLU A 42 -2.43 -7.18 22.89
N LEU A 43 -2.83 -8.38 23.33
CA LEU A 43 -3.25 -8.60 24.72
C LEU A 43 -2.13 -8.38 25.73
N ILE A 44 -0.92 -8.87 25.46
CA ILE A 44 0.23 -8.65 26.36
C ILE A 44 0.66 -7.18 26.38
N LYS A 45 0.62 -6.49 25.23
CA LYS A 45 0.94 -5.05 25.15
C LYS A 45 -0.07 -4.21 25.92
N LEU A 46 -1.35 -4.56 25.81
CA LEU A 46 -2.42 -3.96 26.60
C LEU A 46 -2.17 -4.19 28.10
N ARG A 47 -1.85 -5.41 28.52
CA ARG A 47 -1.61 -5.73 29.93
C ARG A 47 -0.39 -5.00 30.52
N ALA A 48 0.74 -5.00 29.82
CA ALA A 48 1.93 -4.24 30.23
C ALA A 48 1.62 -2.74 30.38
N SER A 49 0.86 -2.19 29.42
CA SER A 49 0.44 -0.79 29.43
C SER A 49 -0.49 -0.44 30.59
N GLN A 50 -1.38 -1.35 31.00
CA GLN A 50 -2.22 -1.19 32.19
C GLN A 50 -1.37 -1.12 33.47
N ILE A 51 -0.38 -2.01 33.62
CA ILE A 51 0.49 -2.06 34.81
C ILE A 51 1.35 -0.80 34.93
N ASN A 52 1.78 -0.24 33.80
CA ASN A 52 2.58 1.00 33.77
C ASN A 52 1.74 2.28 33.79
N GLY A 53 0.43 2.20 33.61
CA GLY A 53 -0.44 3.38 33.51
C GLY A 53 -0.27 4.21 32.22
N CYS A 54 0.12 3.58 31.09
CA CYS A 54 0.20 4.29 29.80
C CYS A 54 -1.19 4.42 29.13
N ALA A 55 -1.93 5.49 29.40
CA ALA A 55 -3.27 5.72 28.82
C ALA A 55 -3.28 5.70 27.28
N PHE A 56 -2.28 6.30 26.64
CA PHE A 56 -2.09 6.26 25.18
C PHE A 56 -2.02 4.83 24.66
N CYS A 57 -1.12 4.04 25.24
CA CYS A 57 -0.83 2.68 24.81
C CYS A 57 -2.04 1.76 25.07
N VAL A 58 -2.73 1.93 26.20
CA VAL A 58 -3.97 1.21 26.51
C VAL A 58 -5.01 1.45 25.42
N GLN A 59 -5.30 2.72 25.09
CA GLN A 59 -6.29 3.03 24.06
C GLN A 59 -5.85 2.57 22.67
N PHE A 60 -4.57 2.73 22.34
CA PHE A 60 -4.01 2.30 21.06
C PHE A 60 -4.16 0.79 20.86
N HIS A 61 -3.78 -0.02 21.86
CA HIS A 61 -3.89 -1.48 21.78
C HIS A 61 -5.34 -1.98 21.87
N LEU A 62 -6.23 -1.28 22.58
CA LEU A 62 -7.67 -1.55 22.50
C LEU A 62 -8.22 -1.34 21.09
N ASN A 63 -7.84 -0.26 20.41
CA ASN A 63 -8.26 0.01 19.03
C ASN A 63 -7.76 -1.08 18.07
N LEU A 64 -6.50 -1.50 18.18
CA LEU A 64 -5.94 -2.59 17.37
C LEU A 64 -6.61 -3.93 17.66
N ALA A 65 -6.77 -4.29 18.94
CA ALA A 65 -7.39 -5.54 19.33
C ALA A 65 -8.85 -5.65 18.85
N ARG A 66 -9.61 -4.55 18.89
CA ARG A 66 -10.97 -4.47 18.31
C ARG A 66 -10.96 -4.68 16.80
N LYS A 67 -10.01 -4.08 16.07
CA LYS A 67 -9.85 -4.31 14.62
C LYS A 67 -9.51 -5.78 14.30
N LEU A 68 -8.71 -6.42 15.15
CA LEU A 68 -8.38 -7.84 15.06
C LEU A 68 -9.50 -8.78 15.55
N ARG A 69 -10.65 -8.23 15.96
CA ARG A 69 -11.81 -8.99 16.47
C ARG A 69 -11.47 -9.86 17.69
N VAL A 70 -10.57 -9.39 18.55
CA VAL A 70 -10.37 -10.00 19.87
C VAL A 70 -11.69 -9.92 20.64
N ALA A 71 -12.08 -11.04 21.26
CA ALA A 71 -13.36 -11.14 21.97
C ALA A 71 -13.50 -10.03 23.04
N PRO A 72 -14.65 -9.32 23.11
CA PRO A 72 -14.85 -8.23 24.07
C PRO A 72 -14.55 -8.64 25.52
N ALA A 73 -15.01 -9.82 25.94
CA ALA A 73 -14.74 -10.34 27.28
C ALA A 73 -13.25 -10.44 27.61
N LYS A 74 -12.38 -10.75 26.64
CA LYS A 74 -10.93 -10.74 26.85
C LYS A 74 -10.40 -9.33 27.08
N LEU A 75 -10.91 -8.34 26.34
CA LEU A 75 -10.48 -6.93 26.49
C LEU A 75 -10.92 -6.35 27.82
N ASP A 76 -12.14 -6.67 28.25
CA ASP A 76 -12.72 -6.17 29.51
C ASP A 76 -12.06 -6.81 30.73
N LEU A 77 -11.63 -8.08 30.64
CA LEU A 77 -11.14 -8.87 31.77
C LEU A 77 -9.63 -9.07 31.80
N VAL A 78 -8.86 -8.61 30.80
CA VAL A 78 -7.39 -8.82 30.75
C VAL A 78 -6.67 -8.24 31.98
N ALA A 79 -7.21 -7.20 32.61
CA ALA A 79 -6.62 -6.61 33.82
C ALA A 79 -6.70 -7.54 35.05
N VAL A 80 -7.65 -8.48 35.04
CA VAL A 80 -7.98 -9.42 36.12
C VAL A 80 -7.94 -10.88 35.63
N TRP A 81 -7.14 -11.16 34.61
CA TRP A 81 -7.13 -12.43 33.87
C TRP A 81 -6.92 -13.67 34.75
N ARG A 82 -6.27 -13.52 35.90
CA ARG A 82 -6.01 -14.61 36.87
C ARG A 82 -7.30 -15.18 37.45
N ASP A 83 -8.32 -14.34 37.64
CA ASP A 83 -9.62 -14.70 38.20
C ASP A 83 -10.62 -15.19 37.13
N THR A 84 -10.22 -15.15 35.86
CA THR A 84 -11.10 -15.49 34.72
C THR A 84 -10.50 -16.59 33.84
N PRO A 85 -10.18 -17.78 34.39
CA PRO A 85 -9.51 -18.85 33.64
C PRO A 85 -10.33 -19.41 32.47
N ALA A 86 -11.66 -19.23 32.47
CA ALA A 86 -12.53 -19.65 31.38
C ALA A 86 -12.48 -18.72 30.15
N VAL A 87 -11.93 -17.50 30.30
CA VAL A 87 -11.89 -16.47 29.24
C VAL A 87 -10.59 -16.54 28.43
N PHE A 88 -9.50 -16.97 29.06
CA PHE A 88 -8.15 -17.00 28.48
C PHE A 88 -7.63 -18.43 28.37
N THR A 89 -7.06 -18.77 27.21
CA THR A 89 -6.44 -20.08 27.01
C THR A 89 -5.20 -20.25 27.91
N PRO A 90 -4.76 -21.49 28.21
CA PRO A 90 -3.52 -21.73 28.96
C PRO A 90 -2.30 -20.99 28.38
N ARG A 91 -2.19 -20.97 27.04
CA ARG A 91 -1.14 -20.24 26.30
C ARG A 91 -1.22 -18.73 26.52
N GLU A 92 -2.41 -18.14 26.47
CA GLU A 92 -2.61 -16.71 26.75
C GLU A 92 -2.27 -16.38 28.21
N ARG A 93 -2.68 -17.22 29.15
CA ARG A 93 -2.38 -17.07 30.59
C ARG A 93 -0.88 -17.13 30.87
N ALA A 94 -0.17 -18.05 30.23
CA ALA A 94 1.29 -18.13 30.35
C ALA A 94 1.99 -16.88 29.79
N ALA A 95 1.53 -16.36 28.63
CA ALA A 95 2.06 -15.12 28.08
C ALA A 95 1.76 -13.89 28.95
N LEU A 96 0.56 -13.81 29.53
CA LEU A 96 0.18 -12.75 30.46
C LEU A 96 1.00 -12.83 31.76
N GLY A 97 1.23 -14.03 32.29
CA GLY A 97 2.12 -14.26 33.44
C GLY A 97 3.54 -13.80 33.16
N TRP A 98 4.12 -14.23 32.03
CA TRP A 98 5.45 -13.79 31.57
C TRP A 98 5.55 -12.27 31.40
N THR A 99 4.48 -11.66 30.88
CA THR A 99 4.39 -10.21 30.71
C THR A 99 4.38 -9.47 32.03
N GLU A 100 3.61 -9.95 33.02
CA GLU A 100 3.58 -9.35 34.36
C GLU A 100 4.95 -9.41 35.01
N ALA A 101 5.60 -10.58 35.01
CA ALA A 101 6.93 -10.81 35.58
C ALA A 101 7.97 -9.81 35.03
N LEU A 102 8.08 -9.73 33.70
CA LEU A 102 8.98 -8.80 33.02
C LEU A 102 8.60 -7.31 33.23
N THR A 103 7.31 -7.02 33.41
CA THR A 103 6.85 -5.65 33.59
C THR A 103 7.16 -5.13 35.00
N THR A 104 7.11 -6.02 36.00
CA THR A 104 7.34 -5.69 37.41
C THR A 104 8.77 -5.89 37.89
N LEU A 105 9.74 -6.15 37.01
CA LEU A 105 11.16 -6.37 37.36
C LEU A 105 11.72 -5.36 38.36
N ALA A 106 11.42 -4.07 38.19
CA ALA A 106 11.91 -3.01 39.08
C ALA A 106 11.28 -3.03 40.49
N ARG A 107 10.18 -3.78 40.67
CA ARG A 107 9.43 -3.92 41.94
C ARG A 107 9.62 -5.30 42.58
N ALA A 108 10.27 -6.24 41.90
CA ALA A 108 10.49 -7.58 42.41
C ALA A 108 11.48 -7.55 43.59
N ALA A 109 11.19 -8.32 44.64
CA ALA A 109 12.05 -8.40 45.83
C ALA A 109 13.33 -9.25 45.61
N GLY A 110 13.40 -10.01 44.50
CA GLY A 110 14.47 -10.93 44.13
C GLY A 110 15.30 -10.49 42.92
N HIS A 111 16.09 -11.42 42.37
CA HIS A 111 17.03 -11.17 41.25
C HIS A 111 16.35 -11.30 39.87
N GLY A 112 15.27 -10.54 39.64
CA GLY A 112 14.60 -10.50 38.35
C GLY A 112 13.50 -11.56 38.17
N VAL A 113 13.53 -12.28 37.05
CA VAL A 113 12.57 -13.36 36.73
C VAL A 113 13.04 -14.66 37.36
N GLU A 114 12.16 -15.33 38.10
CA GLU A 114 12.48 -16.59 38.78
C GLU A 114 12.28 -17.80 37.84
N ASP A 115 13.00 -18.91 38.09
CA ASP A 115 12.99 -20.10 37.21
C ASP A 115 11.57 -20.64 36.94
N HIS A 116 10.70 -20.64 37.96
CA HIS A 116 9.33 -21.13 37.83
C HIS A 116 8.48 -20.28 36.85
N GLU A 117 8.78 -18.99 36.67
CA GLU A 117 8.08 -18.13 35.70
C GLU A 117 8.55 -18.42 34.28
N TYR A 118 9.84 -18.74 34.11
CA TYR A 118 10.42 -19.15 32.84
C TYR A 118 9.97 -20.55 32.42
N ASP A 119 9.92 -21.50 33.37
CA ASP A 119 9.43 -22.85 33.13
C ASP A 119 7.93 -22.83 32.74
N ALA A 120 7.11 -22.03 33.43
CA ALA A 120 5.68 -21.92 33.14
C ALA A 120 5.38 -21.37 31.72
N VAL A 121 6.22 -20.48 31.19
CA VAL A 121 6.05 -20.02 29.80
C VAL A 121 6.53 -21.08 28.80
N LEU A 122 7.58 -21.84 29.12
CA LEU A 122 8.09 -22.91 28.27
C LEU A 122 7.12 -24.10 28.11
N GLU A 123 6.16 -24.28 29.02
CA GLU A 123 5.09 -25.28 28.87
C GLU A 123 4.22 -25.04 27.63
N HIS A 124 4.13 -23.78 27.18
CA HIS A 124 3.22 -23.36 26.11
C HIS A 124 3.91 -22.71 24.91
N PHE A 125 5.20 -22.38 25.03
CA PHE A 125 5.98 -21.67 24.02
C PHE A 125 7.33 -22.34 23.82
N SER A 126 7.76 -22.45 22.57
CA SER A 126 9.15 -22.81 22.24
C SER A 126 10.11 -21.73 22.75
N ARG A 127 11.39 -22.08 22.93
CA ARG A 127 12.43 -21.11 23.32
C ARG A 127 12.53 -19.91 22.36
N THR A 128 12.31 -20.15 21.07
CA THR A 128 12.24 -19.08 20.06
C THR A 128 11.06 -18.16 20.31
N GLU A 129 9.86 -18.71 20.53
CA GLU A 129 8.68 -17.90 20.83
C GLU A 129 8.82 -17.12 22.14
N VAL A 130 9.38 -17.72 23.21
CA VAL A 130 9.67 -17.00 24.46
C VAL A 130 10.62 -15.83 24.25
N THR A 131 11.62 -15.99 23.37
CA THR A 131 12.56 -14.91 23.01
C THR A 131 11.83 -13.74 22.35
N PHE A 132 10.97 -14.02 21.36
CA PHE A 132 10.18 -12.98 20.69
C PHE A 132 9.08 -12.39 21.59
N LEU A 133 8.49 -13.19 22.47
CA LEU A 133 7.53 -12.74 23.47
C LEU A 133 8.19 -11.76 24.44
N THR A 134 9.40 -12.09 24.92
CA THR A 134 10.24 -11.22 25.75
C THR A 134 10.57 -9.92 25.02
N ALA A 135 10.95 -9.99 23.74
CA ALA A 135 11.20 -8.81 22.92
C ALA A 135 9.94 -7.95 22.74
N ALA A 136 8.76 -8.56 22.60
CA ALA A 136 7.48 -7.87 22.51
C ALA A 136 7.17 -7.10 23.80
N VAL A 137 7.38 -7.74 24.96
CA VAL A 137 7.22 -7.09 26.27
C VAL A 137 8.23 -5.96 26.43
N ALA A 138 9.51 -6.18 26.13
CA ALA A 138 10.53 -5.13 26.21
C ALA A 138 10.20 -3.92 25.31
N ASN A 139 9.67 -4.16 24.11
CA ASN A 139 9.30 -3.09 23.19
C ASN A 139 8.14 -2.23 23.72
N ILE A 140 7.07 -2.86 24.23
CA ILE A 140 5.95 -2.09 24.81
C ILE A 140 6.36 -1.37 26.08
N GLN A 141 7.26 -1.96 26.88
CA GLN A 141 7.86 -1.34 28.04
C GLN A 141 8.63 -0.06 27.68
N ALA A 142 9.31 -0.03 26.52
CA ALA A 142 9.96 1.17 26.00
C ALA A 142 8.94 2.23 25.57
N TRP A 143 7.91 1.84 24.81
CA TRP A 143 6.82 2.74 24.41
C TRP A 143 6.08 3.34 25.60
N ASN A 144 5.79 2.54 26.63
CA ASN A 144 5.12 3.02 27.84
C ASN A 144 5.94 4.12 28.53
N ARG A 145 7.26 3.96 28.64
CA ARG A 145 8.15 4.97 29.25
C ARG A 145 8.14 6.28 28.47
N ILE A 146 8.20 6.20 27.14
CA ILE A 146 8.14 7.37 26.26
C ILE A 146 6.78 8.06 26.38
N ALA A 147 5.70 7.33 26.14
CA ALA A 147 4.35 7.89 26.07
C ALA A 147 3.89 8.45 27.43
N VAL A 148 4.28 7.84 28.55
CA VAL A 148 4.00 8.37 29.90
C VAL A 148 4.82 9.63 30.17
N ALA A 149 6.11 9.65 29.81
CA ALA A 149 6.96 10.83 30.00
C ALA A 149 6.47 12.05 29.21
N MET A 150 6.02 11.82 27.96
CA MET A 150 5.51 12.86 27.06
C MET A 150 4.01 13.14 27.21
N ARG A 151 3.29 12.31 27.98
CA ARG A 151 1.83 12.39 28.17
C ARG A 151 1.06 12.39 26.84
N PHE A 152 1.38 11.46 25.93
CA PHE A 152 0.65 11.37 24.65
C PHE A 152 -0.86 11.27 24.85
N ALA A 153 -1.63 12.05 24.08
CA ALA A 153 -3.09 12.04 24.12
C ALA A 153 -3.63 10.68 23.64
N PRO A 154 -4.48 9.98 24.43
CA PRO A 154 -5.03 8.70 24.00
C PRO A 154 -5.86 8.81 22.71
N PRO A 155 -5.65 7.94 21.71
CA PRO A 155 -6.40 7.99 20.45
C PRO A 155 -7.81 7.41 20.60
N VAL A 156 -8.69 8.12 21.33
CA VAL A 156 -10.08 7.72 21.52
C VAL A 156 -10.86 8.00 20.22
N PRO A 157 -11.56 7.01 19.64
CA PRO A 157 -12.42 7.26 18.47
C PRO A 157 -13.49 8.31 18.82
N ALA A 158 -13.75 9.26 17.92
CA ALA A 158 -14.82 10.23 18.11
C ALA A 158 -16.18 9.50 18.30
N ALA A 159 -17.00 9.99 19.23
CA ALA A 159 -18.34 9.45 19.44
C ALA A 159 -19.19 9.56 18.16
N ALA A 160 -20.04 8.56 17.91
CA ALA A 160 -21.09 8.69 16.91
C ALA A 160 -21.95 9.92 17.26
N ALA A 161 -22.30 10.72 16.24
CA ALA A 161 -23.12 11.91 16.43
C ALA A 161 -24.44 11.59 17.15
N ALA A 162 -24.91 12.49 18.02
CA ALA A 162 -26.23 12.33 18.64
C ALA A 162 -27.34 12.29 17.58
N GLU A 163 -28.40 11.53 17.81
CA GLU A 163 -29.49 11.30 16.84
C GLU A 163 -30.11 12.61 16.33
N ASP A 164 -30.34 13.58 17.22
CA ASP A 164 -30.86 14.91 16.86
C ASP A 164 -29.91 15.69 15.95
N GLU A 165 -28.61 15.53 16.17
CA GLU A 165 -27.59 16.18 15.37
C GLU A 165 -27.52 15.55 13.97
N LEU A 166 -27.61 14.22 13.89
CA LEU A 166 -27.69 13.50 12.62
C LEU A 166 -28.94 13.90 11.83
N ALA A 167 -30.10 13.98 12.50
CA ALA A 167 -31.34 14.45 11.89
C ALA A 167 -31.23 15.91 11.41
N ALA A 168 -30.59 16.78 12.19
CA ALA A 168 -30.37 18.18 11.80
C ALA A 168 -29.42 18.29 10.59
N ARG A 169 -28.36 17.48 10.53
CA ARG A 169 -27.47 17.41 9.36
C ARG A 169 -28.21 16.92 8.12
N TRP A 170 -28.99 15.84 8.25
CA TRP A 170 -29.79 15.31 7.15
C TRP A 170 -30.75 16.37 6.59
N ARG A 171 -31.51 17.07 7.45
CA ARG A 171 -32.41 18.14 7.01
C ARG A 171 -31.70 19.26 6.23
N ARG A 172 -30.50 19.65 6.65
CA ARG A 172 -29.69 20.63 5.90
C ARG A 172 -29.31 20.08 4.52
N GLN A 173 -28.82 18.86 4.45
CA GLN A 173 -28.42 18.26 3.18
C GLN A 173 -29.60 18.03 2.22
N VAL A 174 -30.81 17.78 2.73
CA VAL A 174 -32.02 17.67 1.89
C VAL A 174 -32.28 18.96 1.11
N ALA A 175 -32.01 20.13 1.72
CA ALA A 175 -32.10 21.42 1.05
C ALA A 175 -31.10 21.55 -0.10
N ASP A 176 -29.93 20.90 0.03
CA ASP A 176 -28.87 20.83 -0.98
C ASP A 176 -29.06 19.67 -1.98
N GLY A 177 -30.26 19.07 -2.03
CA GLY A 177 -30.60 18.03 -3.00
C GLY A 177 -30.36 16.59 -2.55
N TYR A 178 -29.96 16.36 -1.30
CA TYR A 178 -29.81 15.01 -0.74
C TYR A 178 -31.17 14.32 -0.59
N ARG A 179 -31.19 13.01 -0.85
CA ARG A 179 -32.33 12.11 -0.78
C ARG A 179 -31.89 10.85 -0.06
N LEU A 180 -32.83 10.20 0.62
CA LEU A 180 -32.56 9.00 1.41
C LEU A 180 -33.59 7.93 1.04
N ILE A 181 -33.12 6.72 0.78
CA ILE A 181 -33.95 5.53 0.64
C ILE A 181 -33.58 4.50 1.70
N ALA A 182 -34.53 3.68 2.09
CA ALA A 182 -34.34 2.68 3.13
C ALA A 182 -35.01 1.36 2.76
N VAL A 183 -34.38 0.25 3.13
CA VAL A 183 -35.05 -1.06 3.18
C VAL A 183 -35.59 -1.26 4.58
N TRP A 184 -36.89 -1.55 4.68
CA TRP A 184 -37.57 -1.75 5.95
C TRP A 184 -37.82 -3.23 6.19
N ARG A 185 -37.63 -3.69 7.43
CA ARG A 185 -38.10 -4.98 7.93
C ARG A 185 -38.73 -4.77 9.29
N GLU A 186 -39.92 -5.33 9.49
CA GLU A 186 -40.64 -5.30 10.78
C GLU A 186 -40.76 -3.88 11.39
N GLY A 187 -40.91 -2.87 10.53
CA GLY A 187 -41.07 -1.47 10.96
C GLY A 187 -39.77 -0.73 11.26
N ALA A 188 -38.60 -1.35 11.10
CA ALA A 188 -37.29 -0.70 11.28
C ALA A 188 -36.48 -0.64 9.97
N PRO A 189 -35.70 0.44 9.73
CA PRO A 189 -34.79 0.49 8.59
C PRO A 189 -33.59 -0.42 8.85
N VAL A 190 -33.37 -1.40 7.96
CA VAL A 190 -32.26 -2.37 8.06
C VAL A 190 -31.13 -2.10 7.07
N ALA A 191 -31.37 -1.22 6.10
CA ALA A 191 -30.37 -0.71 5.18
C ALA A 191 -30.81 0.69 4.68
N LEU A 192 -29.84 1.56 4.41
CA LEU A 192 -30.05 2.94 3.99
C LEU A 192 -29.11 3.29 2.83
N ALA A 193 -29.60 4.09 1.88
CA ALA A 193 -28.75 4.76 0.91
C ALA A 193 -29.10 6.24 0.75
N GLY A 194 -28.09 7.08 0.88
CA GLY A 194 -28.15 8.52 0.65
C GLY A 194 -27.66 8.85 -0.75
N TYR A 195 -28.35 9.74 -1.46
CA TYR A 195 -27.97 10.11 -2.82
C TYR A 195 -28.42 11.53 -3.20
N ARG A 196 -27.81 12.07 -4.26
CA ARG A 196 -28.09 13.39 -4.85
C ARG A 196 -28.17 13.27 -6.37
N LEU A 197 -28.98 14.13 -6.98
CA LEU A 197 -28.92 14.37 -8.42
C LEU A 197 -27.92 15.50 -8.67
N GLN A 198 -26.93 15.26 -9.53
CA GLN A 198 -25.90 16.23 -9.86
C GLN A 198 -25.72 16.32 -11.38
N GLU A 199 -25.10 17.40 -11.84
CA GLU A 199 -24.75 17.59 -13.24
C GLU A 199 -23.35 18.19 -13.34
N ASN A 200 -22.54 17.68 -14.26
CA ASN A 200 -21.23 18.25 -14.56
C ASN A 200 -20.93 18.15 -16.06
N LEU A 201 -19.85 18.81 -16.49
CA LEU A 201 -19.45 18.89 -17.90
C LEU A 201 -19.02 17.55 -18.51
N VAL A 202 -18.79 16.52 -17.69
CA VAL A 202 -18.27 15.22 -18.12
C VAL A 202 -19.40 14.22 -18.33
N TYR A 203 -20.34 14.14 -17.40
CA TYR A 203 -21.39 13.11 -17.37
C TYR A 203 -22.78 13.65 -17.74
N GLY A 204 -22.97 14.97 -17.83
CA GLY A 204 -24.31 15.54 -17.80
C GLY A 204 -25.00 15.18 -16.48
N PRO A 205 -26.34 14.99 -16.45
CA PRO A 205 -27.06 14.57 -15.25
C PRO A 205 -26.64 13.17 -14.77
N PHE A 206 -26.28 13.02 -13.49
CA PHE A 206 -25.93 11.75 -12.86
C PHE A 206 -26.45 11.65 -11.41
N LEU A 207 -26.68 10.42 -10.96
CA LEU A 207 -27.10 10.11 -9.60
C LEU A 207 -25.88 9.74 -8.76
N TYR A 208 -25.53 10.57 -7.78
CA TYR A 208 -24.41 10.35 -6.87
C TYR A 208 -24.91 9.77 -5.55
N VAL A 209 -24.40 8.63 -5.11
CA VAL A 209 -24.79 7.92 -3.90
C VAL A 209 -23.74 8.24 -2.83
N ASP A 210 -24.04 9.20 -1.96
CA ASP A 210 -23.16 9.67 -0.88
C ASP A 210 -22.95 8.60 0.22
N ASP A 211 -23.98 7.81 0.54
CA ASP A 211 -23.93 6.86 1.66
C ASP A 211 -24.60 5.54 1.29
N LEU A 212 -24.00 4.41 1.66
CA LEU A 212 -24.62 3.08 1.55
C LEU A 212 -24.30 2.24 2.79
N VAL A 213 -25.31 2.01 3.64
CA VAL A 213 -25.14 1.39 4.95
C VAL A 213 -26.12 0.23 5.13
N THR A 214 -25.64 -0.86 5.71
CA THR A 214 -26.45 -2.03 6.11
C THR A 214 -26.24 -2.31 7.59
N ASP A 215 -27.29 -2.78 8.25
CA ASP A 215 -27.20 -3.25 9.64
C ASP A 215 -26.07 -4.29 9.78
N ALA A 216 -25.26 -4.16 10.83
CA ALA A 216 -24.06 -4.96 11.02
C ALA A 216 -24.35 -6.48 11.07
N ASN A 217 -25.50 -6.87 11.61
CA ASN A 217 -25.92 -8.27 11.73
C ASN A 217 -26.49 -8.83 10.42
N LEU A 218 -26.83 -7.97 9.47
CA LEU A 218 -27.40 -8.32 8.17
C LEU A 218 -26.44 -8.03 7.01
N ARG A 219 -25.16 -7.79 7.30
CA ARG A 219 -24.13 -7.64 6.26
C ARG A 219 -24.05 -8.91 5.41
N SER A 220 -23.79 -8.73 4.12
CA SER A 220 -23.74 -9.82 3.12
C SER A 220 -25.06 -10.59 2.90
N SER A 221 -26.20 -10.10 3.40
CA SER A 221 -27.53 -10.68 3.14
C SER A 221 -28.18 -10.22 1.83
N GLY A 222 -27.45 -9.47 0.99
CA GLY A 222 -27.93 -8.95 -0.30
C GLY A 222 -28.66 -7.59 -0.23
N LEU A 223 -28.89 -7.03 0.96
CA LEU A 223 -29.62 -5.74 1.12
C LEU A 223 -28.94 -4.56 0.39
N GLY A 224 -27.61 -4.52 0.33
CA GLY A 224 -26.89 -3.52 -0.47
C GLY A 224 -27.20 -3.60 -1.96
N ASN A 225 -27.32 -4.81 -2.52
CA ASN A 225 -27.70 -5.02 -3.92
C ASN A 225 -29.14 -4.58 -4.20
N VAL A 226 -30.05 -4.74 -3.23
CA VAL A 226 -31.44 -4.25 -3.33
C VAL A 226 -31.46 -2.72 -3.45
N LEU A 227 -30.72 -2.03 -2.57
CA LEU A 227 -30.61 -0.56 -2.61
C LEU A 227 -29.97 -0.08 -3.93
N MET A 228 -28.87 -0.69 -4.35
CA MET A 228 -28.18 -0.32 -5.59
C MET A 228 -29.05 -0.55 -6.83
N SER A 229 -29.83 -1.64 -6.86
CA SER A 229 -30.76 -1.93 -7.97
C SER A 229 -31.87 -0.87 -8.04
N HIS A 230 -32.38 -0.43 -6.89
CA HIS A 230 -33.38 0.63 -6.82
C HIS A 230 -32.82 1.98 -7.28
N LEU A 231 -31.63 2.35 -6.81
CA LEU A 231 -30.97 3.60 -7.22
C LEU A 231 -30.67 3.62 -8.72
N LYS A 232 -30.33 2.46 -9.31
CA LYS A 232 -30.11 2.34 -10.75
C LYS A 232 -31.38 2.61 -11.56
N ALA A 233 -32.50 2.02 -11.13
CA ALA A 233 -33.80 2.30 -11.74
C ALA A 233 -34.23 3.76 -11.56
N GLU A 234 -33.92 4.37 -10.41
CA GLU A 234 -34.21 5.77 -10.15
C GLU A 234 -33.35 6.72 -11.00
N ALA A 235 -32.06 6.40 -11.20
CA ALA A 235 -31.18 7.13 -12.11
C ALA A 235 -31.74 7.09 -13.55
N GLU A 236 -32.16 5.92 -14.03
CA GLU A 236 -32.79 5.77 -15.35
C GLU A 236 -34.07 6.60 -15.47
N ARG A 237 -34.94 6.56 -14.45
CA ARG A 237 -36.19 7.34 -14.42
C ARG A 237 -35.94 8.86 -14.46
N LEU A 238 -34.87 9.32 -13.83
CA LEU A 238 -34.49 10.73 -13.78
C LEU A 238 -33.68 11.19 -15.01
N GLY A 239 -33.46 10.30 -15.99
CA GLY A 239 -32.68 10.61 -17.19
C GLY A 239 -31.19 10.79 -16.90
N CYS A 240 -30.69 10.24 -15.80
CA CYS A 240 -29.28 10.25 -15.49
C CYS A 240 -28.52 9.35 -16.45
N ALA A 241 -27.45 9.87 -17.05
CA ALA A 241 -26.55 9.04 -17.85
C ALA A 241 -25.81 8.01 -16.99
N ARG A 242 -25.65 8.30 -15.68
CA ARG A 242 -24.82 7.51 -14.76
C ARG A 242 -25.29 7.49 -13.31
N LEU A 243 -24.86 6.46 -12.61
CA LEU A 243 -24.93 6.31 -11.16
C LEU A 243 -23.51 6.15 -10.61
N VAL A 244 -23.14 6.93 -9.59
CA VAL A 244 -21.81 6.96 -8.98
C VAL A 244 -21.98 6.72 -7.47
N LEU A 245 -21.21 5.84 -6.84
CA LEU A 245 -21.23 5.61 -5.39
C LEU A 245 -19.98 6.22 -4.76
N ASP A 246 -20.14 6.89 -3.60
CA ASP A 246 -19.08 7.52 -2.80
C ASP A 246 -18.11 6.46 -2.27
N THR A 247 -17.28 6.03 -3.19
CA THR A 247 -15.96 5.50 -2.97
C THR A 247 -15.08 6.75 -2.92
N PRO A 248 -14.11 6.89 -2.00
CA PRO A 248 -13.28 8.08 -1.87
C PRO A 248 -12.96 8.64 -3.26
N LEU A 249 -13.14 9.94 -3.47
CA LEU A 249 -12.98 10.64 -4.77
C LEU A 249 -11.69 10.29 -5.56
N CYS A 250 -10.79 9.49 -5.00
CA CYS A 250 -9.71 8.77 -5.66
C CYS A 250 -10.13 7.51 -6.49
N LEU A 251 -11.40 7.07 -6.47
CA LEU A 251 -11.88 5.85 -7.16
C LEU A 251 -12.97 6.10 -8.22
N ALA A 252 -13.43 7.34 -8.38
CA ALA A 252 -14.45 7.69 -9.39
C ALA A 252 -13.93 7.67 -10.85
N LEU A 253 -12.64 7.41 -11.07
CA LEU A 253 -12.09 7.12 -12.40
C LEU A 253 -12.06 5.62 -12.73
N TRP A 254 -12.23 4.71 -11.75
CA TRP A 254 -12.03 3.27 -12.00
C TRP A 254 -13.31 2.48 -12.33
N HIS A 255 -14.50 2.97 -11.94
CA HIS A 255 -15.75 2.24 -12.21
C HIS A 255 -16.33 2.47 -13.62
N GLU A 256 -15.62 3.19 -14.50
CA GLU A 256 -16.00 3.42 -15.89
C GLU A 256 -15.90 2.20 -16.84
N HIS A 257 -15.64 0.99 -16.33
CA HIS A 257 -15.62 -0.23 -17.16
C HIS A 257 -16.60 -1.33 -16.78
N ALA A 258 -17.57 -1.07 -15.92
CA ALA A 258 -18.52 -2.10 -15.50
C ALA A 258 -19.83 -2.17 -16.32
N ASN A 259 -19.89 -1.62 -17.54
CA ASN A 259 -20.83 -2.08 -18.57
C ASN A 259 -20.46 -1.61 -20.00
N GLY A 260 -19.18 -1.74 -20.34
CA GLY A 260 -18.67 -1.66 -21.71
C GLY A 260 -17.60 -2.73 -21.94
N GLY A 261 -17.85 -3.97 -21.50
CA GLY A 261 -16.81 -5.01 -21.43
C GLY A 261 -15.78 -4.71 -20.32
N CYS A 262 -15.35 -5.72 -19.58
CA CYS A 262 -14.24 -5.56 -18.65
C CYS A 262 -13.01 -5.08 -19.46
N ALA A 263 -12.62 -3.79 -19.38
CA ALA A 263 -11.43 -3.36 -20.09
C ALA A 263 -10.23 -4.03 -19.46
N MET A 264 -9.53 -4.77 -20.31
CA MET A 264 -8.29 -5.42 -19.98
C MET A 264 -7.20 -4.36 -19.84
N THR A 265 -6.77 -4.06 -18.62
CA THR A 265 -5.59 -3.22 -18.37
C THR A 265 -4.35 -3.95 -18.86
N THR A 266 -3.59 -3.36 -19.77
CA THR A 266 -2.33 -3.91 -20.27
C THR A 266 -1.13 -3.25 -19.58
N LEU A 267 -0.33 -4.06 -18.91
CA LEU A 267 0.97 -3.68 -18.35
C LEU A 267 2.09 -4.25 -19.23
N LEU A 268 3.00 -3.40 -19.71
CA LEU A 268 4.27 -3.86 -20.28
C LEU A 268 5.31 -4.00 -19.16
N HIS A 269 5.74 -5.23 -18.86
CA HIS A 269 6.83 -5.48 -17.93
C HIS A 269 8.14 -5.73 -18.70
N VAL A 270 9.08 -4.80 -18.60
CA VAL A 270 10.44 -4.93 -19.14
C VAL A 270 11.37 -5.44 -18.05
N ALA A 271 11.69 -6.74 -18.10
CA ALA A 271 12.56 -7.40 -17.14
C ALA A 271 14.01 -7.44 -17.62
N VAL A 272 14.94 -6.88 -16.84
CA VAL A 272 16.33 -6.63 -17.31
C VAL A 272 17.36 -7.57 -16.67
N SER A 273 17.14 -7.97 -15.42
CA SER A 273 18.17 -8.71 -14.67
C SER A 273 18.35 -10.14 -15.18
N PRO A 274 19.58 -10.66 -15.38
CA PRO A 274 19.79 -12.06 -15.77
C PRO A 274 19.82 -13.03 -14.57
N ARG A 275 19.46 -12.57 -13.37
CA ARG A 275 19.55 -13.36 -12.13
C ARG A 275 18.26 -14.11 -11.79
N ASP A 276 17.29 -14.15 -12.69
CA ASP A 276 15.98 -14.81 -12.51
C ASP A 276 15.37 -14.53 -11.13
N ASP A 277 14.90 -15.56 -10.43
CA ASP A 277 14.29 -15.44 -9.09
C ASP A 277 15.23 -14.94 -7.99
N ARG A 278 16.55 -14.97 -8.22
CA ARG A 278 17.55 -14.39 -7.31
C ARG A 278 17.74 -12.89 -7.50
N SER A 279 17.03 -12.28 -8.46
CA SER A 279 17.06 -10.84 -8.70
C SER A 279 16.11 -10.11 -7.77
N HIS A 280 16.64 -9.11 -7.05
CA HIS A 280 15.83 -8.25 -6.20
C HIS A 280 14.86 -7.39 -7.02
N SER A 281 15.28 -6.82 -8.16
CA SER A 281 14.39 -6.00 -8.99
C SER A 281 13.24 -6.83 -9.57
N ARG A 282 13.49 -8.06 -10.04
CA ARG A 282 12.42 -8.95 -10.54
C ARG A 282 11.44 -9.37 -9.44
N ARG A 283 11.94 -9.69 -8.25
CA ARG A 283 11.09 -10.01 -7.09
C ARG A 283 10.22 -8.82 -6.68
N GLY A 284 10.76 -7.60 -6.72
CA GLY A 284 9.97 -6.38 -6.49
C GLY A 284 8.89 -6.20 -7.56
N ALA A 285 9.22 -6.41 -8.84
CA ALA A 285 8.25 -6.33 -9.93
C ALA A 285 7.14 -7.39 -9.84
N LYS A 286 7.46 -8.64 -9.47
CA LYS A 286 6.44 -9.68 -9.18
C LYS A 286 5.44 -9.21 -8.12
N TRP A 287 5.93 -8.51 -7.08
CA TRP A 287 5.07 -7.94 -6.05
C TRP A 287 4.17 -6.82 -6.60
N VAL A 288 4.72 -5.90 -7.41
CA VAL A 288 3.91 -4.85 -8.07
C VAL A 288 2.81 -5.48 -8.93
N ILE A 289 3.15 -6.47 -9.77
CA ILE A 289 2.19 -7.14 -10.65
C ILE A 289 1.10 -7.84 -9.85
N ALA A 290 1.46 -8.52 -8.75
CA ALA A 290 0.48 -9.15 -7.87
C ALA A 290 -0.49 -8.14 -7.25
N GLN A 291 0.02 -7.02 -6.72
CA GLN A 291 -0.84 -5.97 -6.16
C GLN A 291 -1.73 -5.32 -7.22
N LEU A 292 -1.23 -5.11 -8.45
CA LEU A 292 -2.04 -4.60 -9.55
C LEU A 292 -3.12 -5.60 -9.96
N ALA A 293 -2.79 -6.88 -10.07
CA ALA A 293 -3.74 -7.93 -10.42
C ALA A 293 -4.88 -8.06 -9.38
N GLU A 294 -4.61 -7.81 -8.09
CA GLU A 294 -5.65 -7.73 -7.06
C GLU A 294 -6.50 -6.46 -7.18
N ALA A 295 -5.90 -5.34 -7.58
CA ALA A 295 -6.59 -4.06 -7.71
C ALA A 295 -7.45 -3.94 -8.98
N VAL A 296 -7.09 -4.64 -10.07
CA VAL A 296 -7.73 -4.50 -11.38
C VAL A 296 -8.38 -5.81 -11.83
N GLY A 297 -9.65 -5.76 -12.26
CA GLY A 297 -10.45 -6.94 -12.61
C GLY A 297 -10.06 -7.67 -13.92
N GLY A 298 -8.90 -7.38 -14.52
CA GLY A 298 -8.48 -7.88 -15.83
C GLY A 298 -7.09 -7.43 -16.28
N LEU A 299 -6.03 -7.78 -15.53
CA LEU A 299 -4.65 -7.42 -15.89
C LEU A 299 -4.08 -8.34 -16.99
N ARG A 300 -3.74 -7.79 -18.15
CA ARG A 300 -2.89 -8.42 -19.17
C ARG A 300 -1.45 -7.94 -19.01
N VAL A 301 -0.52 -8.86 -18.84
CA VAL A 301 0.91 -8.50 -18.79
C VAL A 301 1.59 -8.89 -20.10
N ILE A 302 2.18 -7.91 -20.79
CA ILE A 302 3.14 -8.15 -21.87
C ILE A 302 4.51 -8.28 -21.21
N GLU A 303 5.08 -9.48 -21.23
CA GLU A 303 6.41 -9.75 -20.66
C GLU A 303 7.50 -9.56 -21.72
N ARG A 304 8.40 -8.61 -21.47
CA ARG A 304 9.60 -8.34 -22.27
C ARG A 304 10.84 -8.63 -21.44
N ASP A 305 11.23 -9.90 -21.41
CA ASP A 305 12.42 -10.35 -20.69
C ASP A 305 13.68 -10.21 -21.56
N LEU A 306 14.49 -9.19 -21.26
CA LEU A 306 15.71 -8.86 -22.00
C LEU A 306 16.88 -9.79 -21.69
N ALA A 307 16.79 -10.61 -20.63
CA ALA A 307 17.79 -11.63 -20.33
C ALA A 307 17.45 -12.96 -21.00
N ALA A 308 16.17 -13.35 -21.01
CA ALA A 308 15.72 -14.57 -21.67
C ALA A 308 15.70 -14.43 -23.20
N THR A 309 15.36 -13.26 -23.73
CA THR A 309 15.44 -12.94 -25.16
C THR A 309 16.24 -11.66 -25.37
N PRO A 310 17.60 -11.75 -25.39
CA PRO A 310 18.46 -10.61 -25.60
C PRO A 310 18.19 -9.92 -26.94
N LEU A 311 18.20 -8.59 -26.92
CA LEU A 311 17.98 -7.78 -28.12
C LEU A 311 19.30 -7.48 -28.82
N PRO A 312 19.31 -7.42 -30.17
CA PRO A 312 20.48 -6.99 -30.91
C PRO A 312 20.75 -5.50 -30.66
N HIS A 313 22.02 -5.10 -30.75
CA HIS A 313 22.36 -3.69 -30.81
C HIS A 313 22.00 -3.09 -32.18
N PRO A 314 21.74 -1.77 -32.27
CA PRO A 314 21.52 -1.09 -33.55
C PRO A 314 22.63 -1.38 -34.56
N SER A 315 22.26 -1.99 -35.68
CA SER A 315 23.18 -2.26 -36.79
C SER A 315 23.26 -1.08 -37.77
N ALA A 316 24.23 -1.08 -38.68
CA ALA A 316 24.32 -0.06 -39.74
C ALA A 316 23.02 0.03 -40.56
N GLY A 317 22.46 -1.12 -40.97
CA GLY A 317 21.20 -1.17 -41.72
C GLY A 317 20.00 -0.67 -40.91
N PHE A 318 19.97 -0.91 -39.59
CA PHE A 318 18.93 -0.34 -38.73
C PHE A 318 19.01 1.19 -38.65
N VAL A 319 20.24 1.73 -38.52
CA VAL A 319 20.46 3.18 -38.44
C VAL A 319 20.09 3.85 -39.77
N GLU A 320 20.53 3.30 -40.89
CA GLU A 320 20.16 3.76 -42.23
C GLU A 320 18.64 3.77 -42.41
N ALA A 321 17.98 2.65 -42.11
CA ALA A 321 16.53 2.52 -42.22
C ALA A 321 15.77 3.49 -41.30
N SER A 322 16.27 3.73 -40.09
CA SER A 322 15.68 4.67 -39.12
C SER A 322 15.74 6.12 -39.58
N LEU A 323 16.78 6.50 -40.33
CA LEU A 323 16.97 7.85 -40.86
C LEU A 323 16.30 8.05 -42.23
N THR A 324 15.94 6.97 -42.91
CA THR A 324 15.25 7.00 -44.21
C THR A 324 13.79 7.42 -44.01
N PRO A 325 13.29 8.44 -44.74
CA PRO A 325 11.87 8.82 -44.73
C PRO A 325 10.97 7.64 -45.07
N ASP A 326 9.78 7.57 -44.46
CA ASP A 326 8.92 6.39 -44.58
C ASP A 326 8.52 6.07 -46.04
N ALA A 327 8.27 7.11 -46.84
CA ALA A 327 7.96 7.00 -48.27
C ALA A 327 9.07 6.34 -49.09
N ASP A 328 10.33 6.44 -48.64
CA ASP A 328 11.51 5.95 -49.35
C ASP A 328 12.02 4.60 -48.80
N ARG A 329 11.32 4.01 -47.82
CA ARG A 329 11.74 2.75 -47.21
C ARG A 329 11.56 1.57 -48.16
N THR A 330 12.64 0.83 -48.37
CA THR A 330 12.63 -0.45 -49.10
C THR A 330 12.09 -1.60 -48.23
N ALA A 331 11.89 -2.78 -48.82
CA ALA A 331 11.56 -3.98 -48.07
C ALA A 331 12.67 -4.36 -47.06
N ALA A 332 13.94 -4.15 -47.42
CA ALA A 332 15.07 -4.38 -46.52
C ALA A 332 15.07 -3.40 -45.34
N HIS A 333 14.73 -2.13 -45.55
CA HIS A 333 14.57 -1.15 -44.47
C HIS A 333 13.44 -1.56 -43.50
N ARG A 334 12.27 -1.94 -44.03
CA ARG A 334 11.16 -2.42 -43.19
C ARG A 334 11.53 -3.67 -42.40
N ALA A 335 12.24 -4.62 -43.01
CA ALA A 335 12.73 -5.81 -42.31
C ALA A 335 13.71 -5.46 -41.18
N ALA A 336 14.63 -4.53 -41.42
CA ALA A 336 15.59 -4.06 -40.40
C ALA A 336 14.88 -3.34 -39.22
N LEU A 337 13.75 -2.69 -39.46
CA LEU A 337 12.96 -1.98 -38.44
C LEU A 337 11.91 -2.86 -37.75
N ALA A 338 11.64 -4.06 -38.25
CA ALA A 338 10.52 -4.89 -37.79
C ALA A 338 10.55 -5.15 -36.27
N LEU A 339 11.72 -5.45 -35.70
CA LEU A 339 11.87 -5.64 -34.25
C LEU A 339 11.57 -4.34 -33.48
N SER A 340 12.06 -3.20 -33.97
CA SER A 340 11.77 -1.89 -33.36
C SER A 340 10.27 -1.57 -33.40
N GLU A 341 9.58 -1.87 -34.51
CA GLU A 341 8.13 -1.72 -34.58
C GLU A 341 7.40 -2.60 -33.55
N THR A 342 7.83 -3.84 -33.36
CA THR A 342 7.26 -4.69 -32.30
C THR A 342 7.44 -4.07 -30.93
N LEU A 343 8.65 -3.60 -30.58
CA LEU A 343 8.94 -3.02 -29.26
C LEU A 343 8.21 -1.70 -29.02
N ILE A 344 8.06 -0.87 -30.05
CA ILE A 344 7.29 0.38 -29.97
C ILE A 344 5.79 0.06 -29.88
N GLY A 345 5.30 -0.92 -30.62
CA GLY A 345 3.92 -1.39 -30.54
C GLY A 345 3.55 -1.95 -29.17
N GLU A 346 4.49 -2.63 -28.48
CA GLU A 346 4.31 -3.06 -27.09
C GLU A 346 4.11 -1.89 -26.13
N LEU A 347 4.87 -0.79 -26.32
CA LEU A 347 4.71 0.43 -25.54
C LEU A 347 3.40 1.15 -25.85
N GLU A 348 2.99 1.19 -27.12
CA GLU A 348 1.73 1.81 -27.55
C GLU A 348 0.51 1.03 -27.06
N ALA A 349 0.61 -0.31 -27.02
CA ALA A 349 -0.46 -1.19 -26.56
C ALA A 349 -0.57 -1.28 -25.02
N ALA A 350 0.36 -0.68 -24.27
CA ALA A 350 0.38 -0.72 -22.82
C ALA A 350 -0.18 0.56 -22.21
N ASP A 351 -1.05 0.38 -21.22
CA ASP A 351 -1.62 1.46 -20.41
C ASP A 351 -0.61 1.95 -19.36
N ALA A 352 0.26 1.04 -18.91
CA ALA A 352 1.36 1.34 -17.99
C ALA A 352 2.60 0.51 -18.31
N VAL A 353 3.77 0.99 -17.89
CA VAL A 353 5.05 0.30 -18.07
C VAL A 353 5.70 0.04 -16.72
N LEU A 354 6.12 -1.20 -16.48
CA LEU A 354 6.92 -1.60 -15.32
C LEU A 354 8.33 -1.99 -15.82
N ILE A 355 9.36 -1.33 -15.32
CA ILE A 355 10.76 -1.69 -15.64
C ILE A 355 11.41 -2.26 -14.39
N SER A 356 11.88 -3.50 -14.47
CA SER A 356 12.60 -4.15 -13.37
C SER A 356 14.08 -4.30 -13.70
N THR A 357 14.91 -3.45 -13.09
CA THR A 357 16.32 -3.32 -13.51
C THR A 357 17.31 -3.33 -12.34
N PRO A 358 18.46 -4.01 -12.45
CA PRO A 358 19.59 -3.70 -11.59
C PRO A 358 20.22 -2.37 -12.00
N VAL A 359 20.96 -1.75 -11.09
CA VAL A 359 21.89 -0.64 -11.39
C VAL A 359 23.26 -1.26 -11.65
N HIS A 360 23.74 -1.20 -12.89
CA HIS A 360 25.08 -1.68 -13.25
C HIS A 360 25.98 -0.50 -13.54
N ASN A 361 27.12 -0.41 -12.86
CA ASN A 361 28.08 0.69 -13.03
C ASN A 361 27.39 2.06 -13.04
N TYR A 362 26.57 2.30 -12.01
CA TYR A 362 25.85 3.55 -11.75
C TYR A 362 24.65 3.89 -12.66
N THR A 363 24.36 3.12 -13.71
CA THR A 363 23.27 3.44 -14.65
C THR A 363 22.54 2.19 -15.21
N VAL A 364 21.80 2.36 -16.29
CA VAL A 364 21.07 1.30 -17.01
C VAL A 364 22.03 0.19 -17.48
N PRO A 365 21.65 -1.09 -17.35
CA PRO A 365 22.38 -2.19 -17.97
C PRO A 365 22.38 -2.09 -19.50
N SER A 366 23.42 -2.66 -20.15
CA SER A 366 23.55 -2.67 -21.61
C SER A 366 22.33 -3.25 -22.33
N ALA A 367 21.68 -4.27 -21.75
CA ALA A 367 20.46 -4.86 -22.28
C ALA A 367 19.29 -3.86 -22.31
N LEU A 368 19.08 -3.11 -21.23
CA LEU A 368 18.05 -2.06 -21.18
C LEU A 368 18.40 -0.92 -22.14
N LYS A 369 19.68 -0.57 -22.28
CA LYS A 369 20.12 0.42 -23.26
C LYS A 369 19.85 -0.02 -24.71
N ALA A 370 20.05 -1.29 -25.04
CA ALA A 370 19.72 -1.81 -26.37
C ALA A 370 18.21 -1.72 -26.65
N TRP A 371 17.36 -2.02 -25.67
CA TRP A 371 15.91 -1.80 -25.78
C TRP A 371 15.56 -0.32 -26.01
N ILE A 372 16.16 0.58 -25.21
CA ILE A 372 16.00 2.04 -25.38
C ILE A 372 16.39 2.49 -26.80
N ASP A 373 17.50 1.99 -27.33
CA ASP A 373 17.97 2.36 -28.67
C ASP A 373 17.05 1.91 -29.80
N LEU A 374 16.33 0.80 -29.60
CA LEU A 374 15.36 0.29 -30.56
C LEU A 374 14.00 1.00 -30.45
N VAL A 375 13.68 1.61 -29.30
CA VAL A 375 12.42 2.32 -29.06
C VAL A 375 12.51 3.81 -29.39
N VAL A 376 13.63 4.47 -29.06
CA VAL A 376 13.81 5.92 -29.26
C VAL A 376 14.19 6.17 -30.70
N ARG A 377 13.19 6.28 -31.58
CA ARG A 377 13.38 6.29 -33.02
C ARG A 377 12.86 7.58 -33.66
N PRO A 378 13.69 8.28 -34.46
CA PRO A 378 13.28 9.52 -35.11
C PRO A 378 12.12 9.27 -36.07
N GLU A 379 11.23 10.25 -36.13
CA GLU A 379 10.02 10.26 -36.95
C GLU A 379 9.06 9.07 -36.67
N ARG A 380 9.22 8.39 -35.52
CA ARG A 380 8.30 7.34 -35.04
C ARG A 380 7.86 7.54 -33.60
N THR A 381 8.81 7.71 -32.67
CA THR A 381 8.51 7.97 -31.26
C THR A 381 8.87 9.39 -30.83
N PHE A 382 9.62 10.12 -31.66
CA PHE A 382 9.80 11.56 -31.55
C PHE A 382 10.01 12.19 -32.92
N ARG A 383 9.65 13.47 -33.08
CA ARG A 383 9.97 14.30 -34.25
C ARG A 383 11.13 15.23 -33.95
N ARG A 384 11.95 15.51 -34.96
CA ARG A 384 13.03 16.52 -34.85
C ARG A 384 12.49 17.90 -35.21
N THR A 385 12.72 18.88 -34.34
CA THR A 385 12.37 20.28 -34.59
C THR A 385 13.57 21.19 -34.34
N PRO A 386 13.58 22.43 -34.85
CA PRO A 386 14.63 23.41 -34.52
C PRO A 386 14.79 23.69 -33.01
N LYS A 387 13.73 23.44 -32.21
CA LYS A 387 13.73 23.63 -30.75
C LYS A 387 14.13 22.37 -29.98
N GLY A 388 14.43 21.26 -30.66
CA GLY A 388 14.76 19.98 -30.05
C GLY A 388 13.82 18.84 -30.49
N LYS A 389 13.93 17.70 -29.79
CA LYS A 389 13.10 16.52 -30.03
C LYS A 389 11.74 16.68 -29.35
N VAL A 390 10.66 16.34 -30.05
CA VAL A 390 9.29 16.36 -29.52
C VAL A 390 8.71 14.96 -29.59
N GLY A 391 8.34 14.39 -28.44
CA GLY A 391 7.76 13.05 -28.35
C GLY A 391 6.43 12.90 -29.09
N THR A 392 6.13 11.70 -29.56
CA THR A 392 4.88 11.39 -30.29
C THR A 392 4.04 10.31 -29.65
N LEU A 393 4.55 9.63 -28.61
CA LEU A 393 3.77 8.66 -27.86
C LEU A 393 2.83 9.38 -26.90
N THR A 394 1.64 8.83 -26.67
CA THR A 394 0.76 9.23 -25.57
C THR A 394 1.48 9.08 -24.24
N ASP A 395 1.30 10.04 -23.33
CA ASP A 395 1.86 9.94 -21.98
C ASP A 395 1.23 8.76 -21.23
N ARG A 396 2.02 8.10 -20.39
CA ARG A 396 1.60 6.93 -19.60
C ARG A 396 2.51 6.75 -18.40
N SER A 397 2.00 6.11 -17.36
CA SER A 397 2.78 5.89 -16.14
C SER A 397 3.86 4.82 -16.37
N VAL A 398 5.09 5.16 -15.99
CA VAL A 398 6.24 4.26 -15.98
C VAL A 398 6.74 4.13 -14.54
N LEU A 399 6.69 2.91 -14.01
CA LEU A 399 7.27 2.58 -12.71
C LEU A 399 8.58 1.81 -12.91
N VAL A 400 9.66 2.34 -12.34
CA VAL A 400 10.99 1.72 -12.37
C VAL A 400 11.28 1.10 -11.00
N VAL A 401 11.30 -0.23 -10.94
CA VAL A 401 11.76 -0.98 -9.77
C VAL A 401 13.24 -1.28 -9.96
N SER A 402 14.07 -0.50 -9.27
CA SER A 402 15.53 -0.60 -9.38
C SER A 402 16.14 -1.36 -8.21
N ALA A 403 17.20 -2.14 -8.44
CA ALA A 403 17.98 -2.78 -7.38
C ALA A 403 19.46 -2.37 -7.44
N SER A 404 20.01 -1.87 -6.33
CA SER A 404 21.39 -1.40 -6.23
C SER A 404 22.13 -1.99 -5.03
N GLY A 405 23.41 -2.29 -5.22
CA GLY A 405 24.30 -2.68 -4.11
C GLY A 405 24.62 -1.53 -3.15
N GLY A 406 24.71 -0.30 -3.65
CA GLY A 406 24.92 0.93 -2.87
C GLY A 406 23.62 1.63 -2.48
N ASN A 407 23.75 2.65 -1.61
CA ASN A 407 22.70 3.59 -1.24
C ASN A 407 22.78 4.87 -2.10
N PHE A 408 21.65 5.55 -2.25
CA PHE A 408 21.49 6.86 -2.89
C PHE A 408 21.15 7.95 -1.88
N ASP A 409 20.95 7.59 -0.61
CA ASP A 409 20.53 8.47 0.47
C ASP A 409 21.50 8.40 1.65
N GLY A 410 21.74 9.52 2.33
CA GLY A 410 22.58 9.62 3.52
C GLY A 410 24.09 9.70 3.26
N ALA A 411 24.89 9.43 4.29
CA ALA A 411 26.36 9.45 4.18
C ALA A 411 26.85 8.36 3.20
N HIS A 412 27.80 8.72 2.33
CA HIS A 412 28.35 7.87 1.26
C HIS A 412 27.34 7.45 0.17
N ALA A 413 26.25 8.21 -0.01
CA ALA A 413 25.33 8.03 -1.13
C ALA A 413 26.05 8.12 -2.49
N GLN A 414 25.77 7.16 -3.37
CA GLN A 414 26.21 7.22 -4.76
C GLN A 414 25.31 8.15 -5.58
N THR A 415 25.87 8.79 -6.59
CA THR A 415 25.09 9.62 -7.53
C THR A 415 24.12 8.77 -8.34
N ASP A 416 22.88 9.24 -8.47
CA ASP A 416 21.87 8.58 -9.31
C ASP A 416 21.98 9.02 -10.77
N PHE A 417 22.58 8.18 -11.61
CA PHE A 417 22.55 8.34 -13.07
C PHE A 417 21.46 7.50 -13.75
N LEU A 418 20.70 6.69 -13.01
CA LEU A 418 19.66 5.82 -13.56
C LEU A 418 18.38 6.62 -13.80
N MET A 419 17.78 7.18 -12.74
CA MET A 419 16.46 7.83 -12.86
C MET A 419 16.48 9.11 -13.70
N PRO A 420 17.47 10.02 -13.56
CA PRO A 420 17.56 11.19 -14.42
C PRO A 420 17.70 10.81 -15.90
N TYR A 421 18.50 9.78 -16.21
CA TYR A 421 18.66 9.28 -17.57
C TYR A 421 17.34 8.72 -18.13
N LEU A 422 16.66 7.85 -17.37
CA LEU A 422 15.39 7.26 -17.80
C LEU A 422 14.31 8.33 -17.99
N ARG A 423 14.17 9.28 -17.07
CA ARG A 423 13.24 10.42 -17.22
C ARG A 423 13.51 11.22 -18.49
N TYR A 424 14.78 11.52 -18.78
CA TYR A 424 15.15 12.26 -19.98
C TYR A 424 14.84 11.48 -21.27
N VAL A 425 15.15 10.18 -21.29
CA VAL A 425 14.89 9.28 -22.42
C VAL A 425 13.39 9.14 -22.68
N PHE A 426 12.58 8.90 -21.65
CA PHE A 426 11.13 8.77 -21.79
C PHE A 426 10.48 10.10 -22.17
N ALA A 427 10.91 11.22 -21.60
CA ALA A 427 10.42 12.54 -21.99
C ALA A 427 10.72 12.86 -23.47
N THR A 428 11.84 12.34 -24.00
CA THR A 428 12.17 12.46 -25.43
C THR A 428 11.11 11.84 -26.33
N VAL A 429 10.47 10.75 -25.89
CA VAL A 429 9.44 10.03 -26.66
C VAL A 429 8.00 10.41 -26.30
N GLY A 430 7.81 11.34 -25.34
CA GLY A 430 6.49 11.88 -24.96
C GLY A 430 5.92 11.29 -23.68
N ILE A 431 6.72 10.52 -22.94
CA ILE A 431 6.32 9.88 -21.68
C ILE A 431 6.98 10.65 -20.53
N HIS A 432 6.17 11.29 -19.70
CA HIS A 432 6.64 12.21 -18.66
C HIS A 432 6.45 11.66 -17.25
N GLN A 433 5.49 10.76 -17.06
CA GLN A 433 5.21 10.15 -15.76
C GLN A 433 6.16 8.98 -15.44
N VAL A 434 7.43 9.30 -15.12
CA VAL A 434 8.44 8.29 -14.80
C VAL A 434 8.88 8.36 -13.34
N GLU A 435 8.46 7.35 -12.60
CA GLU A 435 8.72 7.18 -11.18
C GLU A 435 9.63 6.00 -10.89
N GLY A 436 10.40 6.09 -9.79
CA GLY A 436 11.30 5.03 -9.36
C GLY A 436 11.07 4.66 -7.91
N ILE A 437 11.08 3.35 -7.64
CA ILE A 437 11.17 2.77 -6.29
C ILE A 437 12.49 1.98 -6.25
N ARG A 438 13.26 2.14 -5.17
CA ARG A 438 14.64 1.63 -5.10
C ARG A 438 14.78 0.56 -4.02
N LEU A 439 15.25 -0.62 -4.42
CA LEU A 439 15.77 -1.67 -3.54
C LEU A 439 17.28 -1.42 -3.36
N GLN A 440 17.65 -0.74 -2.29
CA GLN A 440 19.03 -0.28 -2.04
C GLN A 440 19.78 -1.21 -1.09
N ASN A 441 21.11 -1.09 -1.04
CA ASN A 441 21.99 -1.88 -0.15
C ASN A 441 21.89 -3.41 -0.32
N THR A 442 21.37 -3.91 -1.45
CA THR A 442 21.03 -5.34 -1.61
C THR A 442 22.25 -6.27 -1.74
N ALA A 443 23.47 -5.71 -1.77
CA ALA A 443 24.71 -6.48 -1.82
C ALA A 443 25.34 -6.72 -0.44
N ARG A 444 24.75 -6.18 0.65
CA ARG A 444 25.33 -6.18 2.00
C ARG A 444 24.89 -7.36 2.88
N GLY A 445 24.32 -8.41 2.28
CA GLY A 445 23.85 -9.61 2.98
C GLY A 445 22.33 -9.73 3.06
N ALA A 446 21.84 -10.85 3.59
CA ALA A 446 20.43 -11.21 3.58
C ALA A 446 19.54 -10.20 4.34
N ASP A 447 19.99 -9.73 5.49
CA ASP A 447 19.23 -8.78 6.33
C ASP A 447 19.04 -7.43 5.63
N SER A 448 20.07 -6.93 4.95
CA SER A 448 19.98 -5.68 4.20
C SER A 448 19.06 -5.81 2.99
N SER A 449 19.08 -6.97 2.31
CA SER A 449 18.13 -7.27 1.25
C SER A 449 16.69 -7.40 1.75
N MET A 450 16.47 -7.95 2.96
CA MET A 450 15.13 -7.98 3.57
C MET A 450 14.62 -6.58 3.91
N GLN A 451 15.47 -5.73 4.49
CA GLN A 451 15.14 -4.32 4.77
C GLN A 451 14.81 -3.55 3.50
N ALA A 452 15.59 -3.75 2.43
CA ALA A 452 15.32 -3.13 1.13
C ALA A 452 13.91 -3.49 0.63
N PHE A 453 13.52 -4.77 0.74
CA PHE A 453 12.19 -5.23 0.36
C PHE A 453 11.08 -4.66 1.25
N GLU A 454 11.34 -4.51 2.53
CA GLU A 454 10.37 -3.94 3.47
C GLU A 454 10.13 -2.45 3.20
N SER A 455 11.19 -1.67 2.96
CA SER A 455 11.07 -0.27 2.52
C SER A 455 10.36 -0.16 1.18
N PHE A 456 10.70 -1.03 0.22
CA PHE A 456 10.00 -1.12 -1.06
C PHE A 456 8.50 -1.36 -0.88
N ARG A 457 8.09 -2.28 0.01
CA ARG A 457 6.66 -2.58 0.25
C ARG A 457 5.93 -1.40 0.88
N GLN A 458 6.55 -0.71 1.82
CA GLN A 458 5.97 0.49 2.45
C GLN A 458 5.82 1.63 1.45
N GLU A 459 6.86 1.90 0.67
CA GLU A 459 6.85 2.93 -0.35
C GLU A 459 5.84 2.62 -1.44
N LEU A 460 5.76 1.37 -1.90
CA LEU A 460 4.75 0.92 -2.85
C LEU A 460 3.34 1.08 -2.27
N ALA A 461 3.09 0.67 -1.02
CA ALA A 461 1.78 0.83 -0.39
C ALA A 461 1.39 2.32 -0.24
N ALA A 462 2.33 3.18 0.15
CA ALA A 462 2.12 4.63 0.23
C ALA A 462 1.83 5.25 -1.15
N ARG A 463 2.53 4.80 -2.19
CA ARG A 463 2.33 5.27 -3.57
C ARG A 463 1.05 4.71 -4.20
N MET A 464 0.64 3.49 -3.89
CA MET A 464 -0.65 2.95 -4.34
C MET A 464 -1.85 3.65 -3.68
N LEU A 465 -1.64 4.33 -2.54
CA LEU A 465 -2.62 5.25 -1.95
C LEU A 465 -2.65 6.63 -2.64
N LEU A 466 -1.65 6.96 -3.47
CA LEU A 466 -1.41 8.30 -4.04
C LEU A 466 -1.32 8.33 -5.58
N MET A 467 -1.19 7.19 -6.26
CA MET A 467 -1.07 7.08 -7.71
C MET A 467 -2.33 6.49 -8.34
N PRO A 468 -2.88 7.12 -9.39
CA PRO A 468 -3.71 6.43 -10.37
C PRO A 468 -2.76 5.64 -11.27
N LEU A 469 -2.31 4.46 -10.82
CA LEU A 469 -1.65 3.54 -11.74
C LEU A 469 -2.75 2.96 -12.62
N VAL A 470 -2.87 3.56 -13.81
CA VAL A 470 -3.89 3.36 -14.86
C VAL A 470 -5.05 4.35 -14.69
N ALA A 471 -5.14 5.25 -15.67
CA ALA A 471 -6.26 6.18 -15.87
C ALA A 471 -7.29 5.54 -16.81
#